data_AF-A0A7V9B998-F1
#
_entry.id   AF-A0A7V9B998-F1
#
_cell.length_a   1.000
_cell.length_b   1.000
_cell.length_c   1.000
_cell.angle_alpha   90.00
_cell.angle_beta   90.00
_cell.angle_gamma   90.00
#
_symmetry.space_group_name_H-M   'P 1'
#
loop_
_entity.id
_entity.type
_entity.pdbx_description
1 polymer ?
#
loop_
_entity_poly.entity_id
_entity_poly.type
_entity_poly.pdbx_seq_one_letter_code
_entity_poly.pdbx_strand_id
1 'polypeptide(L)'
;MNPFRRRRRTRRDMIVLGGWLFADLLLGLAMIFLVANTAGSPPPTPTPTATPDQLATAEASFAAQSASQRATEEALESDLALLEQSALQTAQAQDAQSVAATQTAEAEATEAALTDAQLATREAQSTQEALAAQATIAAFATEIASSDADQSAAAVELATISAQATTVSQQVDAQATEQAEISAIATANADSGANTQATIAALEASQSTSADALATAQAQQADFQATIDASETEQTDAEATSAALLAESQSNAISSSSVEEIIQIDLGGVVSGDTGAIEDAEQIISETFQPYVDEDCRAGFVLITSRAPSITEGLALSSAVSELLGSAMPEVFSDTGTEGISAPGTSPSGEVIL
;
A
#
# COMPACT_ATOMS: atom_id res chain seq x y z
N MET A 1 5.56 -21.39 -35.07
CA MET A 1 4.22 -21.81 -35.53
C MET A 1 3.60 -20.66 -36.31
N ASN A 2 3.00 -20.99 -37.46
CA ASN A 2 2.24 -20.17 -38.42
C ASN A 2 2.94 -19.17 -39.36
N PRO A 3 2.95 -19.47 -40.69
CA PRO A 3 3.32 -18.57 -41.77
C PRO A 3 2.08 -17.88 -42.36
N PHE A 4 2.16 -16.59 -42.70
CA PHE A 4 1.14 -15.92 -43.50
C PHE A 4 1.67 -15.55 -44.90
N ARG A 5 1.47 -16.46 -45.86
CA ARG A 5 1.54 -16.15 -47.29
C ARG A 5 0.25 -15.45 -47.74
N ARG A 6 0.31 -14.15 -48.06
CA ARG A 6 -0.80 -13.47 -48.77
C ARG A 6 -0.65 -13.64 -50.28
N ARG A 7 -1.66 -14.30 -50.88
CA ARG A 7 -1.88 -14.49 -52.32
C ARG A 7 -2.16 -13.14 -53.01
N ARG A 8 -1.38 -12.79 -54.04
CA ARG A 8 -1.76 -11.75 -55.01
C ARG A 8 -2.75 -12.35 -56.02
N ARG A 9 -3.96 -11.78 -56.08
CA ARG A 9 -4.96 -12.07 -57.12
C ARG A 9 -4.74 -11.12 -58.29
N THR A 10 -4.25 -11.64 -59.40
CA THR A 10 -4.32 -11.04 -60.73
C THR A 10 -5.78 -11.07 -61.20
N ARG A 11 -6.44 -9.91 -61.15
CA ARG A 11 -7.70 -9.65 -61.87
C ARG A 11 -7.58 -8.29 -62.53
N ARG A 12 -7.39 -8.29 -63.85
CA ARG A 12 -7.96 -7.34 -64.81
C ARG A 12 -7.31 -7.61 -66.17
N ASP A 13 -7.95 -8.49 -66.93
CA ASP A 13 -7.79 -8.52 -68.38
C ASP A 13 -9.10 -9.02 -69.00
N MET A 14 -10.07 -8.12 -69.07
CA MET A 14 -11.25 -8.26 -69.93
C MET A 14 -11.60 -6.95 -70.66
N ILE A 15 -10.92 -5.82 -70.37
CA ILE A 15 -11.17 -4.54 -71.03
C ILE A 15 -10.29 -4.39 -72.30
N VAL A 16 -9.16 -5.09 -72.39
CA VAL A 16 -8.24 -4.97 -73.53
C VAL A 16 -8.76 -5.70 -74.79
N LEU A 17 -9.61 -6.73 -74.65
CA LEU A 17 -10.13 -7.47 -75.82
C LEU A 17 -11.26 -6.74 -76.56
N GLY A 18 -11.97 -5.81 -75.92
CA GLY A 18 -13.08 -5.06 -76.54
C GLY A 18 -12.64 -3.89 -77.43
N GLY A 19 -11.45 -3.34 -77.19
CA GLY A 19 -10.93 -2.17 -77.93
C GLY A 19 -10.46 -2.51 -79.36
N TRP A 20 -10.03 -3.75 -79.60
CA TRP A 20 -9.49 -4.14 -80.91
C TRP A 20 -10.59 -4.33 -81.97
N LEU A 21 -11.76 -4.84 -81.57
CA LEU A 21 -12.91 -5.05 -82.46
C LEU A 21 -13.62 -3.73 -82.85
N PHE A 22 -13.55 -2.71 -81.98
CA PHE A 22 -14.09 -1.38 -82.26
C PHE A 22 -13.23 -0.60 -83.27
N ALA A 23 -11.91 -0.76 -83.23
CA ALA A 23 -11.00 -0.10 -84.16
C ALA A 23 -11.19 -0.56 -85.61
N ASP A 24 -11.43 -1.87 -85.83
CA ASP A 24 -11.61 -2.44 -87.17
C ASP A 24 -12.97 -2.02 -87.79
N LEU A 25 -14.00 -1.84 -86.97
CA LEU A 25 -15.32 -1.37 -87.40
C LEU A 25 -15.28 0.13 -87.79
N LEU A 26 -14.54 0.96 -87.05
CA LEU A 26 -14.31 2.37 -87.43
C LEU A 26 -13.49 2.50 -88.72
N LEU A 27 -12.51 1.61 -88.94
CA LEU A 27 -11.73 1.58 -90.18
C LEU A 27 -12.61 1.22 -91.39
N GLY A 28 -13.48 0.21 -91.25
CA GLY A 28 -14.45 -0.17 -92.28
C GLY A 28 -15.44 0.96 -92.62
N LEU A 29 -15.95 1.66 -91.61
CA LEU A 29 -16.86 2.80 -91.82
C LEU A 29 -16.14 3.97 -92.52
N ALA A 30 -14.88 4.24 -92.16
CA ALA A 30 -14.07 5.28 -92.79
C ALA A 30 -13.82 4.97 -94.28
N MET A 31 -13.56 3.72 -94.64
CA MET A 31 -13.37 3.34 -96.05
C MET A 31 -14.66 3.46 -96.88
N ILE A 32 -15.83 3.15 -96.31
CA ILE A 32 -17.12 3.30 -97.00
C ILE A 32 -17.42 4.78 -97.28
N PHE A 33 -17.15 5.68 -96.33
CA PHE A 33 -17.27 7.13 -96.56
C PHE A 33 -16.29 7.64 -97.63
N LEU A 34 -15.11 7.05 -97.74
CA LEU A 34 -14.10 7.44 -98.72
C LEU A 34 -14.47 7.03 -100.16
N VAL A 35 -15.15 5.89 -100.32
CA VAL A 35 -15.62 5.42 -101.64
C VAL A 35 -16.93 6.11 -102.06
N ALA A 36 -17.84 6.38 -101.12
CA ALA A 36 -19.16 6.94 -101.44
C ALA A 36 -19.17 8.43 -101.81
N ASN A 37 -18.12 9.19 -101.52
CA ASN A 37 -18.08 10.65 -101.73
C ASN A 37 -17.35 11.10 -103.02
N THR A 38 -17.20 10.22 -104.02
CA THR A 38 -16.51 10.53 -105.29
C THR A 38 -17.49 10.79 -106.45
N ALA A 39 -18.42 11.73 -106.28
CA ALA A 39 -19.21 12.30 -107.38
C ALA A 39 -18.74 13.74 -107.66
N GLY A 40 -17.97 13.89 -108.75
CA GLY A 40 -17.33 15.13 -109.15
C GLY A 40 -18.30 16.20 -109.61
N SER A 41 -18.16 17.39 -109.03
CA SER A 41 -18.55 18.66 -109.64
C SER A 41 -17.34 19.21 -110.41
N PRO A 42 -17.56 19.87 -111.57
CA PRO A 42 -16.48 20.43 -112.38
C PRO A 42 -15.64 21.43 -111.57
N PRO A 43 -14.32 21.52 -111.81
CA PRO A 43 -13.43 22.32 -111.01
C PRO A 43 -13.88 23.79 -111.05
N PRO A 44 -14.19 24.43 -109.90
CA PRO A 44 -14.29 25.87 -109.89
C PRO A 44 -12.93 26.43 -110.30
N THR A 45 -12.94 27.45 -111.16
CA THR A 45 -11.76 28.22 -111.55
C THR A 45 -10.86 28.42 -110.32
N PRO A 46 -9.54 28.14 -110.39
CA PRO A 46 -8.66 28.27 -109.23
C PRO A 46 -8.72 29.71 -108.76
N THR A 47 -9.56 29.97 -107.76
CA THR A 47 -9.42 31.16 -106.93
C THR A 47 -8.04 30.98 -106.31
N PRO A 48 -7.12 31.96 -106.42
CA PRO A 48 -5.82 31.84 -105.80
C PRO A 48 -6.06 31.52 -104.32
N THR A 49 -5.81 30.26 -103.93
CA THR A 49 -5.85 29.85 -102.53
C THR A 49 -4.83 30.75 -101.88
N ALA A 50 -5.29 31.65 -100.99
CA ALA A 50 -4.41 32.54 -100.25
C ALA A 50 -3.29 31.67 -99.71
N THR A 51 -2.06 31.94 -100.17
CA THR A 51 -0.90 31.18 -99.73
C THR A 51 -0.89 31.31 -98.20
N PRO A 52 -0.97 30.20 -97.44
CA PRO A 52 -1.04 30.28 -95.99
C PRO A 52 0.12 31.15 -95.54
N ASP A 53 -0.18 32.21 -94.80
CA ASP A 53 0.85 33.09 -94.29
C ASP A 53 1.65 32.30 -93.25
N GLN A 54 2.73 31.69 -93.73
CA GLN A 54 3.60 30.82 -92.94
C GLN A 54 4.26 31.62 -91.81
N LEU A 55 4.41 32.93 -91.99
CA LEU A 55 4.90 33.84 -90.97
C LEU A 55 3.86 33.99 -89.85
N ALA A 56 2.60 34.30 -90.20
CA ALA A 56 1.52 34.42 -89.21
C ALA A 56 1.27 33.10 -88.45
N THR A 57 1.42 31.95 -89.12
CA THR A 57 1.30 30.62 -88.50
C THR A 57 2.47 30.32 -87.55
N ALA A 58 3.69 30.71 -87.91
CA ALA A 58 4.88 30.57 -87.07
C ALA A 58 4.84 31.51 -85.87
N GLU A 59 4.34 32.74 -86.04
CA GLU A 59 4.14 33.70 -84.95
C GLU A 59 3.09 33.22 -83.96
N ALA A 60 1.97 32.67 -84.45
CA ALA A 60 0.92 32.11 -83.60
C ALA A 60 1.41 30.88 -82.81
N SER A 61 2.21 30.01 -83.42
CA SER A 61 2.77 28.84 -82.73
C SER A 61 3.83 29.22 -81.69
N PHE A 62 4.67 30.21 -81.98
CA PHE A 62 5.61 30.77 -81.02
C PHE A 62 4.91 31.46 -79.85
N ALA A 63 3.86 32.24 -80.12
CA ALA A 63 3.05 32.88 -79.08
C ALA A 63 2.38 31.83 -78.17
N ALA A 64 1.80 30.78 -78.74
CA ALA A 64 1.21 29.68 -77.99
C ALA A 64 2.24 28.92 -77.14
N GLN A 65 3.44 28.66 -77.68
CA GLN A 65 4.52 28.02 -76.93
C GLN A 65 5.01 28.90 -75.78
N SER A 66 5.17 30.21 -76.00
CA SER A 66 5.57 31.17 -74.95
C SER A 66 4.53 31.29 -73.83
N ALA A 67 3.23 31.18 -74.15
CA ALA A 67 2.16 31.19 -73.18
C ALA A 67 2.14 29.90 -72.35
N SER A 68 2.37 28.75 -72.99
CA SER A 68 2.50 27.46 -72.30
C SER A 68 3.71 27.41 -71.37
N GLN A 69 4.84 28.00 -71.76
CA GLN A 69 6.03 28.09 -70.91
C GLN A 69 5.76 28.95 -69.68
N ARG A 70 5.18 30.14 -69.84
CA ARG A 70 4.78 31.01 -68.72
C ARG A 70 3.81 30.33 -67.75
N ALA A 71 2.81 29.62 -68.27
CA ALA A 71 1.88 28.86 -67.43
C ALA A 71 2.58 27.73 -66.65
N THR A 72 3.64 27.14 -67.21
CA THR A 72 4.43 26.09 -66.53
C THR A 72 5.33 26.70 -65.46
N GLU A 73 5.93 27.86 -65.71
CA GLU A 73 6.71 28.61 -64.73
C GLU A 73 5.85 29.04 -63.53
N GLU A 74 4.67 29.61 -63.78
CA GLU A 74 3.72 30.00 -62.72
C GLU A 74 3.27 28.79 -61.89
N ALA A 75 3.04 27.62 -62.52
CA ALA A 75 2.69 26.40 -61.81
C ALA A 75 3.86 25.88 -60.93
N LEU A 76 5.09 25.92 -61.44
CA LEU A 76 6.28 25.52 -60.69
C LEU A 76 6.58 26.47 -59.52
N GLU A 77 6.40 27.78 -59.69
CA GLU A 77 6.53 28.76 -58.61
C GLU A 77 5.48 28.51 -57.51
N SER A 78 4.24 28.21 -57.89
CA SER A 78 3.18 27.83 -56.96
C SER A 78 3.50 26.54 -56.20
N ASP A 79 4.00 25.51 -56.88
CA ASP A 79 4.38 24.24 -56.26
C ASP A 79 5.56 24.40 -55.29
N LEU A 80 6.56 25.23 -55.65
CA LEU A 80 7.68 25.56 -54.78
C LEU A 80 7.23 26.28 -53.50
N ALA A 81 6.33 27.26 -53.62
CA ALA A 81 5.78 27.97 -52.47
C ALA A 81 5.00 27.04 -51.52
N LEU A 82 4.23 26.09 -52.07
CA LEU A 82 3.51 25.10 -51.28
C LEU A 82 4.47 24.12 -50.58
N LEU A 83 5.54 23.72 -51.26
CA LEU A 83 6.56 22.82 -50.70
C LEU A 83 7.32 23.51 -49.55
N GLU A 84 7.70 24.77 -49.72
CA GLU A 84 8.33 25.58 -48.66
C GLU A 84 7.41 25.75 -47.45
N GLN A 85 6.12 26.04 -47.67
CA GLN A 85 5.14 26.11 -46.58
C GLN A 85 4.99 24.75 -45.84
N SER A 86 4.99 23.64 -46.57
CA SER A 86 4.91 22.30 -45.97
C SER A 86 6.15 21.94 -45.14
N ALA A 87 7.33 22.37 -45.61
CA ALA A 87 8.59 22.16 -44.90
C ALA A 87 8.62 22.95 -43.59
N LEU A 88 8.16 24.21 -43.61
CA LEU A 88 8.05 25.04 -42.41
C LEU A 88 7.06 24.46 -41.39
N GLN A 89 5.90 23.97 -41.83
CA GLN A 89 4.94 23.30 -40.93
C GLN A 89 5.52 22.03 -40.31
N THR A 90 6.28 21.26 -41.10
CA THR A 90 6.93 20.03 -40.61
C THR A 90 8.02 20.36 -39.58
N ALA A 91 8.84 21.38 -39.84
CA ALA A 91 9.85 21.84 -38.90
C ALA A 91 9.22 22.33 -37.58
N GLN A 92 8.15 23.14 -37.66
CA GLN A 92 7.43 23.61 -36.48
C GLN A 92 6.80 22.46 -35.67
N ALA A 93 6.27 21.43 -36.34
CA ALA A 93 5.71 20.26 -35.67
C ALA A 93 6.81 19.44 -34.96
N GLN A 94 7.98 19.29 -35.57
CA GLN A 94 9.14 18.62 -34.97
C GLN A 94 9.68 19.40 -33.77
N ASP A 95 9.80 20.72 -33.88
CA ASP A 95 10.22 21.57 -32.77
C ASP A 95 9.24 21.47 -31.60
N ALA A 96 7.92 21.58 -31.87
CA ALA A 96 6.90 21.41 -30.84
C ALA A 96 6.95 20.04 -30.16
N GLN A 97 7.20 18.97 -30.93
CA GLN A 97 7.35 17.62 -30.39
C GLN A 97 8.60 17.48 -29.50
N SER A 98 9.73 18.09 -29.90
CA SER A 98 10.96 18.06 -29.11
C SER A 98 10.83 18.83 -27.79
N VAL A 99 10.13 19.98 -27.81
CA VAL A 99 9.82 20.76 -26.60
C VAL A 99 8.91 19.96 -25.68
N ALA A 100 7.86 19.33 -26.21
CA ALA A 100 6.97 18.49 -25.42
C ALA A 100 7.71 17.32 -24.76
N ALA A 101 8.59 16.63 -25.50
CA ALA A 101 9.40 15.54 -24.95
C ALA A 101 10.35 16.03 -23.83
N THR A 102 10.94 17.21 -24.00
CA THR A 102 11.81 17.82 -22.98
C THR A 102 11.02 18.16 -21.72
N GLN A 103 9.84 18.77 -21.86
CA GLN A 103 8.96 19.10 -20.74
C GLN A 103 8.50 17.84 -19.99
N THR A 104 8.19 16.76 -20.70
CA THR A 104 7.86 15.47 -20.07
C THR A 104 9.04 14.91 -19.29
N ALA A 105 10.25 14.91 -19.87
CA ALA A 105 11.45 14.43 -19.17
C ALA A 105 11.78 15.29 -17.92
N GLU A 106 11.60 16.61 -17.98
CA GLU A 106 11.77 17.50 -16.83
C GLU A 106 10.72 17.26 -15.74
N ALA A 107 9.46 16.99 -16.13
CA ALA A 107 8.39 16.66 -15.19
C ALA A 107 8.66 15.31 -14.48
N GLU A 108 9.06 14.27 -15.22
CA GLU A 108 9.44 12.96 -14.67
C GLU A 108 10.65 13.07 -13.73
N ALA A 109 11.67 13.86 -14.10
CA ALA A 109 12.82 14.12 -13.24
C ALA A 109 12.43 14.86 -11.95
N THR A 110 11.46 15.78 -12.02
CA THR A 110 10.94 16.50 -10.86
C THR A 110 10.15 15.58 -9.93
N GLU A 111 9.32 14.69 -10.50
CA GLU A 111 8.57 13.69 -9.74
C GLU A 111 9.51 12.70 -9.04
N ALA A 112 10.53 12.20 -9.73
CA ALA A 112 11.55 11.34 -9.13
C ALA A 112 12.27 12.04 -7.95
N ALA A 113 12.69 13.30 -8.14
CA ALA A 113 13.34 14.07 -7.08
C ALA A 113 12.43 14.34 -5.87
N LEU A 114 11.12 14.56 -6.08
CA LEU A 114 10.14 14.69 -5.00
C LEU A 114 9.96 13.37 -4.25
N THR A 115 9.97 12.25 -4.97
CA THR A 115 9.82 10.91 -4.39
C THR A 115 11.03 10.56 -3.52
N ASP A 116 12.25 10.87 -3.99
CA ASP A 116 13.48 10.71 -3.21
C ASP A 116 13.47 11.56 -1.93
N ALA A 117 12.98 12.81 -2.01
CA ALA A 117 12.86 13.68 -0.85
C ALA A 117 11.82 13.17 0.17
N GLN A 118 10.71 12.60 -0.29
CA GLN A 118 9.72 11.95 0.57
C GLN A 118 10.29 10.71 1.23
N LEU A 119 11.05 9.90 0.49
CA LEU A 119 11.68 8.69 1.00
C LEU A 119 12.72 9.01 2.07
N ALA A 120 13.58 10.00 1.83
CA ALA A 120 14.55 10.50 2.81
C ALA A 120 13.87 11.06 4.07
N THR A 121 12.72 11.75 3.92
CA THR A 121 11.94 12.25 5.06
C THR A 121 11.37 11.10 5.89
N ARG A 122 10.83 10.07 5.24
CA ARG A 122 10.30 8.87 5.89
C ARG A 122 11.39 8.08 6.61
N GLU A 123 12.57 7.92 6.00
CA GLU A 123 13.72 7.28 6.63
C GLU A 123 14.21 8.07 7.86
N ALA A 124 14.23 9.40 7.78
CA ALA A 124 14.57 10.25 8.92
C ALA A 124 13.55 10.10 10.07
N GLN A 125 12.24 10.04 9.77
CA GLN A 125 11.20 9.79 10.77
C GLN A 125 11.33 8.40 11.40
N SER A 126 11.52 7.36 10.59
CA SER A 126 11.76 5.99 11.07
C SER A 126 12.99 5.92 11.98
N THR A 127 14.08 6.61 11.62
CA THR A 127 15.28 6.70 12.47
C THR A 127 14.99 7.41 13.80
N GLN A 128 14.18 8.47 13.77
CA GLN A 128 13.81 9.21 14.98
C GLN A 128 12.90 8.36 15.90
N GLU A 129 11.97 7.60 15.34
CA GLU A 129 11.13 6.65 16.08
C GLU A 129 11.96 5.52 16.69
N ALA A 130 12.94 4.97 15.95
CA ALA A 130 13.85 3.96 16.47
C ALA A 130 14.70 4.49 17.65
N LEU A 131 15.18 5.73 17.57
CA LEU A 131 15.89 6.38 18.68
C LEU A 131 14.98 6.64 19.89
N ALA A 132 13.73 7.03 19.66
CA ALA A 132 12.75 7.21 20.73
C ALA A 132 12.45 5.88 21.44
N ALA A 133 12.21 4.80 20.69
CA ALA A 133 12.02 3.47 21.24
C ALA A 133 13.24 3.00 22.05
N GLN A 134 14.45 3.25 21.56
CA GLN A 134 15.68 2.91 22.28
C GLN A 134 15.82 3.70 23.60
N ALA A 135 15.43 4.97 23.61
CA ALA A 135 15.40 5.78 24.82
C ALA A 135 14.37 5.26 25.84
N THR A 136 13.19 4.85 25.38
CA THR A 136 12.16 4.23 26.23
C THR A 136 12.64 2.92 26.85
N ILE A 137 13.28 2.05 26.05
CA ILE A 137 13.89 0.79 26.54
C ILE A 137 14.93 1.07 27.62
N ALA A 138 15.78 2.10 27.43
CA ALA A 138 16.79 2.48 28.41
C ALA A 138 16.18 3.05 29.70
N ALA A 139 15.08 3.81 29.60
CA ALA A 139 14.35 4.31 30.75
C ALA A 139 13.72 3.16 31.55
N PHE A 140 13.03 2.23 30.88
CA PHE A 140 12.47 1.03 31.50
C PHE A 140 13.55 0.19 32.19
N ALA A 141 14.69 -0.03 31.54
CA ALA A 141 15.81 -0.77 32.13
C ALA A 141 16.36 -0.09 33.40
N THR A 142 16.31 1.24 33.48
CA THR A 142 16.75 2.00 34.66
C THR A 142 15.73 1.87 35.81
N GLU A 143 14.44 1.89 35.49
CA GLU A 143 13.35 1.74 36.46
C GLU A 143 13.28 0.32 37.04
N ILE A 144 13.50 -0.69 36.19
CA ILE A 144 13.66 -2.10 36.61
C ILE A 144 14.88 -2.27 37.52
N ALA A 145 16.00 -1.59 37.24
CA ALA A 145 17.18 -1.64 38.09
C ALA A 145 16.96 -1.00 39.48
N SER A 146 15.91 -0.19 39.65
CA SER A 146 15.50 0.36 40.94
C SER A 146 14.44 -0.47 41.68
N SER A 147 13.80 -1.44 41.02
CA SER A 147 12.81 -2.35 41.62
C SER A 147 13.38 -3.77 41.74
N ASP A 148 13.88 -4.14 42.92
CA ASP A 148 14.53 -5.44 43.17
C ASP A 148 13.59 -6.67 43.05
N ALA A 149 12.28 -6.48 42.87
CA ALA A 149 11.29 -7.56 42.98
C ALA A 149 10.92 -8.28 41.66
N ASP A 150 11.13 -7.68 40.47
CA ASP A 150 10.58 -8.23 39.21
C ASP A 150 11.54 -8.25 38.01
N GLN A 151 12.85 -8.28 38.26
CA GLN A 151 13.87 -8.32 37.21
C GLN A 151 13.72 -9.50 36.23
N SER A 152 13.12 -10.61 36.66
CA SER A 152 12.90 -11.80 35.81
C SER A 152 11.78 -11.59 34.79
N ALA A 153 10.60 -11.13 35.22
CA ALA A 153 9.46 -10.92 34.35
C ALA A 153 9.73 -9.77 33.36
N ALA A 154 10.27 -8.66 33.89
CA ALA A 154 10.60 -7.50 33.07
C ALA A 154 11.73 -7.78 32.05
N ALA A 155 12.71 -8.65 32.38
CA ALA A 155 13.72 -9.07 31.41
C ALA A 155 13.15 -9.95 30.27
N VAL A 156 12.13 -10.77 30.57
CA VAL A 156 11.44 -11.58 29.55
C VAL A 156 10.61 -10.69 28.63
N GLU A 157 9.93 -9.69 29.17
CA GLU A 157 9.15 -8.74 28.38
C GLU A 157 10.05 -7.85 27.51
N LEU A 158 11.15 -7.33 28.05
CA LEU A 158 12.14 -6.56 27.28
C LEU A 158 12.78 -7.41 26.18
N ALA A 159 13.08 -8.68 26.45
CA ALA A 159 13.59 -9.60 25.44
C ALA A 159 12.56 -9.84 24.32
N THR A 160 11.28 -9.97 24.67
CA THR A 160 10.18 -10.16 23.73
C THR A 160 10.00 -8.93 22.84
N ILE A 161 9.98 -7.73 23.43
CA ILE A 161 9.90 -6.45 22.69
C ILE A 161 11.11 -6.30 21.77
N SER A 162 12.33 -6.62 22.23
CA SER A 162 13.54 -6.53 21.40
C SER A 162 13.50 -7.51 20.20
N ALA A 163 12.95 -8.71 20.39
CA ALA A 163 12.80 -9.71 19.33
C ALA A 163 11.74 -9.31 18.31
N GLN A 164 10.63 -8.73 18.76
CA GLN A 164 9.59 -8.18 17.88
C GLN A 164 10.14 -6.99 17.07
N ALA A 165 10.82 -6.04 17.72
CA ALA A 165 11.45 -4.91 17.04
C ALA A 165 12.47 -5.35 15.97
N THR A 166 13.27 -6.39 16.27
CA THR A 166 14.21 -6.98 15.31
C THR A 166 13.48 -7.59 14.11
N THR A 167 12.35 -8.26 14.36
CA THR A 167 11.53 -8.87 13.31
C THR A 167 10.92 -7.81 12.38
N VAL A 168 10.40 -6.72 12.95
CA VAL A 168 9.87 -5.57 12.19
C VAL A 168 10.97 -4.94 11.34
N SER A 169 12.15 -4.72 11.89
CA SER A 169 13.30 -4.19 11.14
C SER A 169 13.66 -5.07 9.94
N GLN A 170 13.69 -6.39 10.11
CA GLN A 170 13.97 -7.32 9.01
C GLN A 170 12.88 -7.30 7.92
N GLN A 171 11.62 -7.12 8.29
CA GLN A 171 10.51 -6.99 7.34
C GLN A 171 10.61 -5.69 6.53
N VAL A 172 11.00 -4.59 7.17
CA VAL A 172 11.23 -3.30 6.50
C VAL A 172 12.38 -3.40 5.49
N ASP A 173 13.49 -4.01 5.87
CA ASP A 173 14.64 -4.21 4.98
C ASP A 173 14.30 -5.11 3.78
N ALA A 174 13.51 -6.17 4.00
CA ALA A 174 13.04 -7.05 2.95
C ALA A 174 12.12 -6.32 1.96
N GLN A 175 11.19 -5.48 2.45
CA GLN A 175 10.34 -4.65 1.60
C GLN A 175 11.11 -3.61 0.80
N ALA A 176 12.08 -2.94 1.43
CA ALA A 176 12.93 -1.97 0.75
C ALA A 176 13.71 -2.62 -0.41
N THR A 177 14.18 -3.86 -0.19
CA THR A 177 14.86 -4.65 -1.22
C THR A 177 13.91 -5.02 -2.37
N GLU A 178 12.70 -5.50 -2.07
CA GLU A 178 11.69 -5.85 -3.08
C GLU A 178 11.27 -4.63 -3.92
N GLN A 179 11.14 -3.46 -3.29
CA GLN A 179 10.80 -2.21 -3.96
C GLN A 179 11.93 -1.72 -4.87
N ALA A 180 13.20 -1.89 -4.47
CA ALA A 180 14.36 -1.60 -5.31
C ALA A 180 14.43 -2.52 -6.54
N GLU A 181 14.11 -3.81 -6.39
CA GLU A 181 14.05 -4.76 -7.51
C GLU A 181 12.93 -4.39 -8.49
N ILE A 182 11.76 -4.01 -8.00
CA ILE A 182 10.64 -3.56 -8.85
C ILE A 182 11.01 -2.30 -9.64
N SER A 183 11.66 -1.32 -9.01
CA SER A 183 12.14 -0.11 -9.68
C SER A 183 13.19 -0.42 -10.77
N ALA A 184 14.12 -1.33 -10.48
CA ALA A 184 15.10 -1.80 -11.45
C ALA A 184 14.44 -2.51 -12.65
N ILE A 185 13.41 -3.34 -12.42
CA ILE A 185 12.64 -4.01 -13.48
C ILE A 185 11.85 -2.99 -14.31
N ALA A 186 11.22 -2.00 -13.66
CA ALA A 186 10.49 -0.94 -14.35
C ALA A 186 11.40 -0.13 -15.29
N THR A 187 12.61 0.20 -14.81
CA THR A 187 13.65 0.89 -15.58
C THR A 187 14.11 0.06 -16.78
N ALA A 188 14.42 -1.23 -16.58
CA ALA A 188 14.83 -2.12 -17.65
C ALA A 188 13.72 -2.36 -18.71
N ASN A 189 12.45 -2.35 -18.30
CA ASN A 189 11.31 -2.45 -19.22
C ASN A 189 11.07 -1.16 -20.01
N ALA A 190 11.28 0.00 -19.38
CA ALA A 190 11.25 1.30 -20.07
C ALA A 190 12.35 1.39 -21.14
N ASP A 191 13.58 1.00 -20.80
CA ASP A 191 14.73 1.00 -21.71
C ASP A 191 14.58 0.03 -22.89
N SER A 192 13.87 -1.09 -22.69
CA SER A 192 13.66 -2.10 -23.73
C SER A 192 12.41 -1.87 -24.60
N GLY A 193 11.59 -0.86 -24.28
CA GLY A 193 10.32 -0.60 -24.97
C GLY A 193 9.29 -1.74 -24.80
N ALA A 194 9.50 -2.61 -23.80
CA ALA A 194 8.67 -3.76 -23.55
C ALA A 194 7.42 -3.37 -22.73
N ASN A 195 6.29 -3.24 -23.42
CA ASN A 195 4.92 -3.30 -22.91
C ASN A 195 4.65 -2.53 -21.60
N THR A 196 4.38 -1.22 -21.70
CA THR A 196 3.92 -0.30 -20.64
C THR A 196 2.84 -0.91 -19.73
N GLN A 197 2.01 -1.81 -20.27
CA GLN A 197 0.94 -2.47 -19.54
C GLN A 197 1.43 -3.49 -18.50
N ALA A 198 2.58 -4.12 -18.71
CA ALA A 198 3.21 -5.01 -17.71
C ALA A 198 3.84 -4.21 -16.56
N THR A 199 4.43 -3.04 -16.87
CA THR A 199 4.96 -2.12 -15.85
C THR A 199 3.85 -1.55 -14.98
N ILE A 200 2.72 -1.14 -15.58
CA ILE A 200 1.54 -0.67 -14.84
C ILE A 200 1.02 -1.76 -13.91
N ALA A 201 0.87 -3.00 -14.40
CA ALA A 201 0.39 -4.10 -13.57
C ALA A 201 1.34 -4.44 -12.40
N ALA A 202 2.66 -4.36 -12.60
CA ALA A 202 3.65 -4.55 -11.53
C ALA A 202 3.60 -3.41 -10.50
N LEU A 203 3.41 -2.17 -10.93
CA LEU A 203 3.29 -1.01 -10.05
C LEU A 203 1.99 -1.06 -9.23
N GLU A 204 0.86 -1.43 -9.85
CA GLU A 204 -0.42 -1.63 -9.17
C GLU A 204 -0.34 -2.76 -8.12
N ALA A 205 0.32 -3.87 -8.45
CA ALA A 205 0.55 -4.96 -7.48
C ALA A 205 1.42 -4.48 -6.30
N SER A 206 2.49 -3.73 -6.56
CA SER A 206 3.36 -3.16 -5.52
C SER A 206 2.61 -2.17 -4.61
N GLN A 207 1.75 -1.32 -5.17
CA GLN A 207 0.90 -0.41 -4.39
C GLN A 207 -0.08 -1.17 -3.49
N SER A 208 -0.69 -2.25 -3.98
CA SER A 208 -1.57 -3.10 -3.18
C SER A 208 -0.82 -3.72 -2.00
N THR A 209 0.35 -4.32 -2.24
CA THR A 209 1.17 -4.92 -1.17
C THR A 209 1.62 -3.88 -0.14
N SER A 210 1.96 -2.67 -0.60
CA SER A 210 2.33 -1.55 0.30
C SER A 210 1.15 -1.09 1.16
N ALA A 211 -0.07 -1.06 0.61
CA ALA A 211 -1.28 -0.72 1.34
C ALA A 211 -1.61 -1.76 2.43
N ASP A 212 -1.47 -3.05 2.12
CA ASP A 212 -1.70 -4.13 3.09
C ASP A 212 -0.68 -4.10 4.24
N ALA A 213 0.59 -3.81 3.93
CA ALA A 213 1.63 -3.65 4.93
C ALA A 213 1.38 -2.43 5.83
N LEU A 214 0.96 -1.30 5.25
CA LEU A 214 0.60 -0.11 6.03
C LEU A 214 -0.60 -0.38 6.94
N ALA A 215 -1.63 -1.06 6.45
CA ALA A 215 -2.78 -1.45 7.25
C ALA A 215 -2.38 -2.38 8.41
N THR A 216 -1.46 -3.31 8.16
CA THR A 216 -0.92 -4.20 9.20
C THR A 216 -0.13 -3.43 10.26
N ALA A 217 0.73 -2.50 9.84
CA ALA A 217 1.51 -1.66 10.75
C ALA A 217 0.60 -0.74 11.59
N GLN A 218 -0.45 -0.16 10.98
CA GLN A 218 -1.45 0.64 11.69
C GLN A 218 -2.24 -0.17 12.72
N ALA A 219 -2.59 -1.42 12.39
CA ALA A 219 -3.25 -2.33 13.33
C ALA A 219 -2.34 -2.66 14.53
N GLN A 220 -1.06 -2.95 14.28
CA GLN A 220 -0.07 -3.18 15.34
C GLN A 220 0.13 -1.94 16.22
N GLN A 221 0.20 -0.76 15.62
CA GLN A 221 0.30 0.50 16.37
C GLN A 221 -0.92 0.74 17.28
N ALA A 222 -2.13 0.45 16.78
CA ALA A 222 -3.34 0.56 17.59
C ALA A 222 -3.34 -0.42 18.77
N ASP A 223 -2.83 -1.64 18.56
CA ASP A 223 -2.70 -2.65 19.61
C ASP A 223 -1.67 -2.23 20.69
N PHE A 224 -0.54 -1.66 20.26
CA PHE A 224 0.44 -1.09 21.18
C PHE A 224 -0.12 0.07 21.99
N GLN A 225 -0.86 0.99 21.36
CA GLN A 225 -1.49 2.10 22.07
C GLN A 225 -2.51 1.60 23.10
N ALA A 226 -3.31 0.59 22.76
CA ALA A 226 -4.26 0.00 23.70
C ALA A 226 -3.56 -0.66 24.90
N THR A 227 -2.37 -1.25 24.69
CA THR A 227 -1.56 -1.81 25.78
C THR A 227 -0.99 -0.72 26.68
N ILE A 228 -0.51 0.39 26.11
CA ILE A 228 -0.04 1.56 26.87
C ILE A 228 -1.17 2.13 27.74
N ASP A 229 -2.35 2.36 27.15
CA ASP A 229 -3.49 2.91 27.87
C ASP A 229 -3.94 1.98 29.03
N ALA A 230 -3.85 0.66 28.83
CA ALA A 230 -4.13 -0.33 29.87
C ALA A 230 -3.11 -0.26 31.01
N SER A 231 -1.81 -0.18 30.70
CA SER A 231 -0.75 -0.06 31.71
C SER A 231 -0.80 1.27 32.48
N GLU A 232 -1.14 2.39 31.83
CA GLU A 232 -1.33 3.68 32.53
C GLU A 232 -2.50 3.62 33.51
N THR A 233 -3.57 2.91 33.15
CA THR A 233 -4.72 2.68 34.04
C THR A 233 -4.30 1.86 35.26
N GLU A 234 -3.58 0.76 35.04
CA GLU A 234 -3.07 -0.11 36.12
C GLU A 234 -2.11 0.63 37.07
N GLN A 235 -1.24 1.49 36.53
CA GLN A 235 -0.37 2.34 37.34
C GLN A 235 -1.16 3.32 38.21
N THR A 236 -2.20 3.93 37.64
CA THR A 236 -3.06 4.87 38.38
C THR A 236 -3.81 4.17 39.52
N ASP A 237 -4.30 2.95 39.26
CA ASP A 237 -4.96 2.13 40.29
C ASP A 237 -3.98 1.71 41.40
N ALA A 238 -2.74 1.36 41.06
CA ALA A 238 -1.70 1.06 42.03
C ALA A 238 -1.33 2.28 42.90
N GLU A 239 -1.25 3.47 42.31
CA GLU A 239 -1.02 4.73 43.05
C GLU A 239 -2.18 5.05 44.00
N ALA A 240 -3.42 4.85 43.55
CA ALA A 240 -4.62 5.05 44.38
C ALA A 240 -4.64 4.08 45.58
N THR A 241 -4.31 2.81 45.35
CA THR A 241 -4.19 1.80 46.41
C THR A 241 -3.09 2.14 47.40
N SER A 242 -1.91 2.56 46.91
CA SER A 242 -0.80 3.01 47.76
C SER A 242 -1.19 4.21 48.63
N ALA A 243 -1.89 5.20 48.06
CA ALA A 243 -2.37 6.36 48.78
C ALA A 243 -3.40 6.00 49.85
N ALA A 244 -4.31 5.06 49.56
CA ALA A 244 -5.26 4.54 50.54
C ALA A 244 -4.55 3.84 51.71
N LEU A 245 -3.53 3.01 51.41
CA LEU A 245 -2.72 2.33 52.42
C LEU A 245 -1.98 3.33 53.35
N LEU A 246 -1.43 4.40 52.76
CA LEU A 246 -0.75 5.46 53.51
C LEU A 246 -1.71 6.29 54.36
N ALA A 247 -2.93 6.50 53.91
CA ALA A 247 -3.96 7.18 54.70
C ALA A 247 -4.39 6.32 55.91
N GLU A 248 -4.55 5.02 55.71
CA GLU A 248 -4.97 4.10 56.76
C GLU A 248 -3.87 3.85 57.80
N SER A 249 -2.61 3.72 57.37
CA SER A 249 -1.47 3.55 58.30
C SER A 249 -1.23 4.77 59.21
N GLN A 250 -1.61 5.97 58.80
CA GLN A 250 -1.48 7.19 59.62
C GLN A 250 -2.58 7.34 60.69
N SER A 251 -3.64 6.52 60.65
CA SER A 251 -4.72 6.58 61.64
C SER A 251 -4.35 5.98 63.01
N ASN A 252 -3.14 5.41 63.17
CA ASN A 252 -2.67 4.68 64.38
C ASN A 252 -3.55 3.47 64.78
N ALA A 253 -4.47 3.02 63.92
CA ALA A 253 -5.38 1.91 64.21
C ALA A 253 -4.84 0.52 63.83
N ILE A 254 -3.80 0.45 62.99
CA ILE A 254 -3.24 -0.82 62.51
C ILE A 254 -2.09 -1.24 63.44
N SER A 255 -2.21 -2.41 64.07
CA SER A 255 -1.10 -3.03 64.79
C SER A 255 0.05 -3.31 63.81
N SER A 256 1.28 -2.95 64.16
CA SER A 256 2.47 -3.23 63.33
C SER A 256 2.87 -4.72 63.30
N SER A 257 2.09 -5.60 63.92
CA SER A 257 2.29 -7.04 63.93
C SER A 257 1.44 -7.68 62.84
N SER A 258 2.05 -8.12 61.75
CA SER A 258 1.40 -9.00 60.78
C SER A 258 1.17 -10.38 61.41
N VAL A 259 0.09 -11.05 60.99
CA VAL A 259 -0.20 -12.43 61.39
C VAL A 259 -0.37 -13.29 60.14
N GLU A 260 0.43 -14.35 60.05
CA GLU A 260 0.40 -15.28 58.93
C GLU A 260 -0.51 -16.47 59.27
N GLU A 261 -1.54 -16.70 58.44
CA GLU A 261 -2.48 -17.83 58.58
C GLU A 261 -2.49 -18.68 57.30
N ILE A 262 -2.28 -19.98 57.45
CA ILE A 262 -2.27 -20.91 56.31
C ILE A 262 -3.60 -21.66 56.28
N ILE A 263 -4.37 -21.42 55.23
CA ILE A 263 -5.70 -22.00 55.06
C ILE A 263 -5.68 -23.02 53.92
N GLN A 264 -5.96 -24.28 54.23
CA GLN A 264 -6.04 -25.32 53.21
C GLN A 264 -7.49 -25.51 52.76
N ILE A 265 -7.77 -25.16 51.51
CA ILE A 265 -9.10 -25.24 50.90
C ILE A 265 -9.03 -25.95 49.54
N ASP A 266 -10.10 -26.65 49.16
CA ASP A 266 -10.23 -27.24 47.82
C ASP A 266 -10.56 -26.17 46.79
N LEU A 267 -9.51 -25.52 46.33
CA LEU A 267 -9.58 -24.42 45.39
C LEU A 267 -10.11 -24.81 44.00
N GLY A 268 -9.87 -26.05 43.57
CA GLY A 268 -10.44 -26.56 42.32
C GLY A 268 -11.96 -26.65 42.42
N GLY A 269 -12.46 -27.12 43.57
CA GLY A 269 -13.87 -27.13 43.90
C GLY A 269 -14.46 -25.72 43.97
N VAL A 270 -13.83 -24.81 44.71
CA VAL A 270 -14.29 -23.40 44.85
C VAL A 270 -14.39 -22.71 43.48
N VAL A 271 -13.33 -22.74 42.68
CA VAL A 271 -13.30 -22.06 41.37
C VAL A 271 -14.30 -22.68 40.38
N SER A 272 -14.57 -23.98 40.49
CA SER A 272 -15.57 -24.66 39.66
C SER A 272 -17.02 -24.46 40.14
N GLY A 273 -17.23 -23.78 41.27
CA GLY A 273 -18.55 -23.56 41.85
C GLY A 273 -19.14 -24.78 42.55
N ASP A 274 -18.31 -25.72 42.99
CA ASP A 274 -18.75 -26.86 43.80
C ASP A 274 -19.21 -26.36 45.17
N THR A 275 -20.50 -26.53 45.47
CA THR A 275 -21.10 -26.01 46.69
C THR A 275 -20.52 -26.65 47.95
N GLY A 276 -20.09 -27.92 47.89
CA GLY A 276 -19.48 -28.59 49.03
C GLY A 276 -18.10 -28.03 49.34
N ALA A 277 -17.29 -27.81 48.31
CA ALA A 277 -15.98 -27.18 48.47
C ALA A 277 -16.06 -25.73 48.96
N ILE A 278 -17.10 -24.98 48.55
CA ILE A 278 -17.37 -23.63 49.04
C ILE A 278 -17.78 -23.67 50.53
N GLU A 279 -18.74 -24.52 50.90
CA GLU A 279 -19.18 -24.66 52.30
C GLU A 279 -18.04 -25.09 53.23
N ASP A 280 -17.22 -26.07 52.80
CA ASP A 280 -16.03 -26.50 53.54
C ASP A 280 -15.01 -25.36 53.69
N ALA A 281 -14.81 -24.56 52.63
CA ALA A 281 -13.90 -23.41 52.66
C ALA A 281 -14.39 -22.31 53.62
N GLU A 282 -15.68 -21.95 53.57
CA GLU A 282 -16.28 -20.98 54.48
C GLU A 282 -16.17 -21.45 55.95
N GLN A 283 -16.37 -22.74 56.20
CA GLN A 283 -16.19 -23.30 57.55
C GLN A 283 -14.75 -23.17 58.04
N ILE A 284 -13.76 -23.56 57.23
CA ILE A 284 -12.34 -23.49 57.62
C ILE A 284 -11.92 -22.03 57.86
N ILE A 285 -12.35 -21.11 57.00
CA ILE A 285 -12.08 -19.67 57.16
C ILE A 285 -12.68 -19.17 58.47
N SER A 286 -13.95 -19.52 58.75
CA SER A 286 -14.63 -19.11 59.98
C SER A 286 -13.92 -19.63 61.22
N GLU A 287 -13.55 -20.91 61.24
CA GLU A 287 -12.82 -21.52 62.36
C GLU A 287 -11.43 -20.89 62.57
N THR A 288 -10.72 -20.57 61.48
CA THR A 288 -9.38 -19.97 61.51
C THR A 288 -9.43 -18.55 62.09
N PHE A 289 -10.41 -17.75 61.67
CA PHE A 289 -10.47 -16.33 62.05
C PHE A 289 -11.40 -16.02 63.24
N GLN A 290 -12.10 -17.01 63.81
CA GLN A 290 -12.96 -16.82 64.97
C GLN A 290 -12.25 -16.12 66.16
N PRO A 291 -10.98 -16.42 66.49
CA PRO A 291 -10.29 -15.74 67.59
C PRO A 291 -10.20 -14.21 67.41
N TYR A 292 -10.12 -13.73 66.17
CA TYR A 292 -10.05 -12.29 65.89
C TYR A 292 -11.41 -11.61 66.06
N VAL A 293 -12.50 -12.31 65.70
CA VAL A 293 -13.86 -11.83 65.97
C VAL A 293 -14.10 -11.71 67.46
N ASP A 294 -13.69 -12.71 68.24
CA ASP A 294 -13.86 -12.71 69.70
C ASP A 294 -13.11 -11.55 70.40
N GLU A 295 -12.04 -11.05 69.77
CA GLU A 295 -11.24 -9.91 70.23
C GLU A 295 -11.67 -8.55 69.65
N ASP A 296 -12.75 -8.51 68.85
CA ASP A 296 -13.20 -7.31 68.12
C ASP A 296 -12.11 -6.74 67.18
N CYS A 297 -11.28 -7.63 66.61
CA CYS A 297 -10.22 -7.30 65.65
C CYS A 297 -10.79 -7.21 64.22
N ARG A 298 -10.23 -6.27 63.44
CA ARG A 298 -10.54 -6.09 62.01
C ARG A 298 -9.26 -6.15 61.19
N ALA A 299 -9.35 -6.74 60.00
CA ALA A 299 -8.24 -6.75 59.06
C ALA A 299 -8.18 -5.39 58.35
N GLY A 300 -7.02 -4.73 58.40
CA GLY A 300 -6.77 -3.50 57.63
C GLY A 300 -6.37 -3.81 56.19
N PHE A 301 -5.43 -4.74 56.03
CA PHE A 301 -4.93 -5.19 54.74
C PHE A 301 -4.69 -6.69 54.74
N VAL A 302 -4.91 -7.36 53.62
CA VAL A 302 -4.74 -8.81 53.50
C VAL A 302 -3.99 -9.11 52.21
N LEU A 303 -2.88 -9.82 52.35
CA LEU A 303 -2.12 -10.38 51.23
C LEU A 303 -2.56 -11.82 51.02
N ILE A 304 -3.18 -12.09 49.87
CA ILE A 304 -3.63 -13.43 49.49
C ILE A 304 -2.62 -13.99 48.50
N THR A 305 -1.79 -14.93 48.93
CA THR A 305 -0.86 -15.60 48.03
C THR A 305 -1.46 -16.90 47.53
N SER A 306 -1.64 -17.00 46.22
CA SER A 306 -2.25 -18.15 45.56
C SER A 306 -1.24 -18.87 44.68
N ARG A 307 -1.14 -20.20 44.85
CA ARG A 307 -0.28 -21.03 43.99
C ARG A 307 -1.09 -21.62 42.84
N ALA A 308 -0.64 -21.43 41.60
CA ALA A 308 -1.30 -22.00 40.43
C ALA A 308 -0.31 -22.31 39.29
N PRO A 309 -0.69 -23.16 38.31
CA PRO A 309 0.14 -23.46 37.14
C PRO A 309 0.41 -22.24 36.25
N SER A 310 -0.47 -21.23 36.28
CA SER A 310 -0.33 -19.97 35.54
C SER A 310 -0.67 -18.75 36.41
N ILE A 311 -0.13 -17.58 36.04
CA ILE A 311 -0.35 -16.31 36.74
C ILE A 311 -1.84 -15.94 36.72
N THR A 312 -2.49 -16.06 35.55
CA THR A 312 -3.92 -15.76 35.40
C THR A 312 -4.79 -16.63 36.28
N GLU A 313 -4.50 -17.93 36.37
CA GLU A 313 -5.21 -18.83 37.29
C GLU A 313 -4.95 -18.47 38.76
N GLY A 314 -3.73 -18.06 39.12
CA GLY A 314 -3.42 -17.64 40.49
C GLY A 314 -4.05 -16.31 40.91
N LEU A 315 -4.25 -15.38 39.99
CA LEU A 315 -5.00 -14.14 40.24
C LEU A 315 -6.50 -14.41 40.40
N ALA A 316 -7.08 -15.22 39.49
CA ALA A 316 -8.48 -15.65 39.62
C ALA A 316 -8.70 -16.39 40.94
N LEU A 317 -7.72 -17.19 41.36
CA LEU A 317 -7.72 -17.90 42.62
C LEU A 317 -7.70 -16.96 43.83
N SER A 318 -6.84 -15.94 43.80
CA SER A 318 -6.77 -14.92 44.86
C SER A 318 -8.07 -14.14 44.99
N SER A 319 -8.70 -13.81 43.85
CA SER A 319 -10.01 -13.15 43.83
C SER A 319 -11.10 -14.01 44.48
N ALA A 320 -11.14 -15.31 44.17
CA ALA A 320 -12.11 -16.24 44.77
C ALA A 320 -11.91 -16.37 46.28
N VAL A 321 -10.66 -16.41 46.76
CA VAL A 321 -10.35 -16.42 48.19
C VAL A 321 -10.77 -15.10 48.86
N SER A 322 -10.54 -13.96 48.21
CA SER A 322 -10.97 -12.65 48.73
C SER A 322 -12.49 -12.58 48.91
N GLU A 323 -13.26 -13.08 47.95
CA GLU A 323 -14.72 -13.14 48.05
C GLU A 323 -15.18 -14.09 49.18
N LEU A 324 -14.52 -15.25 49.32
CA LEU A 324 -14.79 -16.19 50.41
C LEU A 324 -14.51 -15.59 51.79
N LEU A 325 -13.39 -14.88 51.96
CA LEU A 325 -13.06 -14.21 53.22
C LEU A 325 -14.14 -13.19 53.61
N GLY A 326 -14.59 -12.38 52.66
CA GLY A 326 -15.66 -11.40 52.86
C GLY A 326 -17.04 -12.03 53.12
N SER A 327 -17.34 -13.16 52.47
CA SER A 327 -18.59 -13.91 52.66
C SER A 327 -18.65 -14.60 54.03
N ALA A 328 -17.59 -15.35 54.37
CA ALA A 328 -17.54 -16.17 55.56
C ALA A 328 -17.40 -15.34 56.84
N MET A 329 -16.56 -14.30 56.81
CA MET A 329 -16.19 -13.52 57.99
C MET A 329 -16.29 -12.01 57.73
N PRO A 330 -17.49 -11.48 57.41
CA PRO A 330 -17.68 -10.06 57.09
C PRO A 330 -17.31 -9.13 58.25
N GLU A 331 -17.37 -9.62 59.50
CA GLU A 331 -17.01 -8.86 60.69
C GLU A 331 -15.52 -8.49 60.73
N VAL A 332 -14.66 -9.35 60.18
CA VAL A 332 -13.21 -9.16 60.09
C VAL A 332 -12.82 -8.43 58.80
N PHE A 333 -13.49 -8.74 57.68
CA PHE A 333 -13.04 -8.38 56.33
C PHE A 333 -13.89 -7.33 55.58
N SER A 334 -14.89 -6.71 56.22
CA SER A 334 -15.85 -5.80 55.54
C SER A 334 -15.24 -4.53 54.95
N ASP A 335 -14.16 -4.00 55.53
CA ASP A 335 -13.52 -2.74 55.13
C ASP A 335 -12.02 -2.93 54.84
N THR A 336 -11.67 -4.11 54.33
CA THR A 336 -10.27 -4.53 54.20
C THR A 336 -9.74 -4.34 52.78
N GLY A 337 -8.54 -3.77 52.65
CA GLY A 337 -7.83 -3.79 51.37
C GLY A 337 -7.27 -5.19 51.12
N THR A 338 -7.60 -5.81 49.98
CA THR A 338 -7.08 -7.13 49.62
C THR A 338 -6.18 -7.03 48.39
N GLU A 339 -5.06 -7.74 48.41
CA GLU A 339 -4.13 -7.82 47.28
C GLU A 339 -3.84 -9.29 46.99
N GLY A 340 -4.04 -9.69 45.73
CA GLY A 340 -3.82 -11.05 45.27
C GLY A 340 -2.44 -11.23 44.65
N ILE A 341 -1.60 -12.05 45.26
CA ILE A 341 -0.27 -12.39 44.76
C ILE A 341 -0.32 -13.80 44.15
N SER A 342 0.01 -13.92 42.86
CA SER A 342 0.16 -15.24 42.24
C SER A 342 1.59 -15.74 42.35
N ALA A 343 1.76 -16.93 42.94
CA ALA A 343 3.02 -17.66 42.94
C ALA A 343 2.93 -18.90 42.02
N PRO A 344 3.93 -19.18 41.17
CA PRO A 344 3.92 -20.37 40.33
C PRO A 344 4.02 -21.66 41.18
N GLY A 345 3.15 -22.65 40.92
CA GLY A 345 3.12 -23.91 41.66
C GLY A 345 2.38 -25.05 40.97
N THR A 346 2.68 -26.30 41.35
CA THR A 346 2.10 -27.51 40.73
C THR A 346 0.80 -27.99 41.36
N SER A 347 0.36 -27.37 42.46
CA SER A 347 -0.88 -27.72 43.17
C SER A 347 -1.53 -26.45 43.71
N PRO A 348 -2.84 -26.26 43.50
CA PRO A 348 -3.52 -25.07 43.97
C PRO A 348 -3.59 -25.06 45.49
N SER A 349 -3.00 -24.03 46.12
CA SER A 349 -3.06 -23.76 47.56
C SER A 349 -3.13 -22.25 47.78
N GLY A 350 -3.95 -21.80 48.73
CA GLY A 350 -4.04 -20.41 49.16
C GLY A 350 -3.32 -20.20 50.48
N GLU A 351 -2.72 -19.03 50.66
CA GLU A 351 -2.01 -18.59 51.86
C GLU A 351 -2.44 -17.15 52.15
N VAL A 352 -2.79 -16.84 53.40
CA VAL A 352 -3.35 -15.54 53.77
C VAL A 352 -2.46 -14.91 54.83
N ILE A 353 -1.90 -13.74 54.53
CA ILE A 353 -1.10 -12.96 55.47
C ILE A 353 -1.91 -11.71 55.82
N LEU A 354 -2.25 -11.58 57.10
CA LEU A 354 -2.90 -10.41 57.72
C LEU A 354 -1.87 -9.39 58.21
#